data_AF-A0A0C2IMP4-F1
#
_entry.id   AF-A0A0C2IMP4-F1
#
_cell.length_a   1.000
_cell.length_b   1.000
_cell.length_c   1.000
_cell.angle_alpha   90.00
_cell.angle_beta   90.00
_cell.angle_gamma   90.00
#
_symmetry.space_group_name_H-M   'P 1'
#
loop_
_entity.id
_entity.type
_entity.pdbx_description
1 polymer ?
#
loop_
_entity_poly.entity_id
_entity_poly.type
_entity_poly.pdbx_seq_one_letter_code
_entity_poly.pdbx_strand_id
1 'polypeptide(L)'
;MSESNLTACLIDINNFLGELIIALSDEVYTSKLRFDNKLFMYEDLNSNLLSMITNNFLMNAFSECKSHLLDTYDNQGPHVVEKDSYKVFKYALADILTSFHESNHLNKKEVQSLMEICKICSRMYSPTKRKNSNSGYGRDSICISYESLPSHAFPKMPLQGLLKWFMLLFEIKFIFGGVDINFPGIGFFD
;
A
#
# COMPACT_ATOMS: atom_id res chain seq x y z
N MET A 1 -17.24 -6.45 17.21
CA MET A 1 -16.93 -7.21 15.98
C MET A 1 -16.64 -8.65 16.40
N SER A 2 -17.29 -9.65 15.80
CA SER A 2 -16.99 -11.06 16.14
C SER A 2 -15.60 -11.45 15.64
N GLU A 3 -14.97 -12.43 16.28
CA GLU A 3 -13.66 -12.95 15.89
C GLU A 3 -13.67 -13.49 14.44
N SER A 4 -14.79 -14.08 14.00
CA SER A 4 -15.00 -14.54 12.63
C SER A 4 -14.91 -13.40 11.60
N ASN A 5 -15.51 -12.24 11.90
CA ASN A 5 -15.54 -11.09 10.99
C ASN A 5 -14.16 -10.44 10.89
N LEU A 6 -13.39 -10.46 11.98
CA LEU A 6 -12.01 -9.97 11.98
C LEU A 6 -11.11 -10.86 11.13
N THR A 7 -11.20 -12.18 11.27
CA THR A 7 -10.41 -13.11 10.45
C THR A 7 -10.73 -12.96 8.96
N ALA A 8 -12.01 -12.84 8.60
CA ALA A 8 -12.41 -12.59 7.21
C ALA A 8 -11.80 -11.29 6.66
N CYS A 9 -11.90 -10.19 7.43
CA CYS A 9 -11.31 -8.91 7.04
C CYS A 9 -9.78 -8.98 6.83
N LEU A 10 -9.06 -9.73 7.68
CA LEU A 10 -7.61 -9.90 7.53
C LEU A 10 -7.24 -10.74 6.30
N ILE A 11 -8.07 -11.71 5.93
CA ILE A 11 -7.92 -12.48 4.68
C ILE A 11 -8.13 -11.57 3.48
N ASP A 12 -9.16 -10.72 3.50
CA ASP A 12 -9.45 -9.79 2.41
C ASP A 12 -8.30 -8.78 2.20
N ILE A 13 -7.77 -8.21 3.29
CA ILE A 13 -6.61 -7.30 3.23
C ILE A 13 -5.39 -8.02 2.63
N ASN A 14 -5.12 -9.25 3.05
CA ASN A 14 -4.00 -10.03 2.54
C ASN A 14 -4.14 -10.34 1.04
N ASN A 15 -5.35 -10.71 0.61
CA ASN A 15 -5.63 -10.99 -0.80
C ASN A 15 -5.46 -9.72 -1.64
N PHE A 16 -6.03 -8.60 -1.19
CA PHE A 16 -5.86 -7.30 -1.83
C PHE A 16 -4.39 -6.92 -1.99
N LEU A 17 -3.58 -7.05 -0.93
CA LEU A 17 -2.14 -6.77 -1.00
C LEU A 17 -1.44 -7.69 -1.99
N GLY A 18 -1.75 -8.98 -1.98
CA GLY A 18 -1.20 -9.95 -2.94
C GLY A 18 -1.51 -9.56 -4.39
N GLU A 19 -2.77 -9.21 -4.68
CA GLU A 19 -3.20 -8.75 -6.01
C GLU A 19 -2.52 -7.44 -6.41
N LEU A 20 -2.41 -6.49 -5.49
CA LEU A 20 -1.73 -5.22 -5.72
C LEU A 20 -0.25 -5.43 -6.04
N ILE A 21 0.45 -6.29 -5.30
CA ILE A 21 1.85 -6.62 -5.56
C ILE A 21 2.00 -7.24 -6.95
N ILE A 22 1.14 -8.19 -7.32
CA ILE A 22 1.16 -8.81 -8.65
C ILE A 22 0.98 -7.74 -9.72
N ALA A 23 -0.05 -6.90 -9.61
CA ALA A 23 -0.36 -5.86 -10.58
C ALA A 23 0.80 -4.87 -10.77
N LEU A 24 1.44 -4.43 -9.68
CA LEU A 24 2.56 -3.47 -9.74
C LEU A 24 3.89 -4.11 -10.18
N SER A 25 3.96 -5.44 -10.24
CA SER A 25 5.14 -6.20 -10.68
C SER A 25 5.01 -6.76 -12.09
N ASP A 26 3.86 -6.59 -12.72
CA ASP A 26 3.55 -7.21 -14.00
C ASP A 26 4.53 -6.71 -15.09
N GLU A 27 5.12 -7.65 -15.83
CA GLU A 27 6.13 -7.32 -16.84
C GLU A 27 5.55 -6.53 -18.00
N VAL A 28 4.28 -6.76 -18.35
CA VAL A 28 3.59 -6.01 -19.40
C VAL A 28 3.32 -4.59 -18.92
N TYR A 29 2.81 -4.43 -17.69
CA TYR A 29 2.65 -3.13 -17.03
C TYR A 29 3.96 -2.35 -16.98
N THR A 30 5.03 -2.94 -16.43
CA THR A 30 6.33 -2.27 -16.26
C THR A 30 6.98 -1.92 -17.59
N SER A 31 6.93 -2.84 -18.57
CA SER A 31 7.45 -2.57 -19.92
C SER A 31 6.69 -1.43 -20.56
N LYS A 32 5.36 -1.47 -20.52
CA LYS A 32 4.54 -0.40 -21.11
C LYS A 32 4.81 0.94 -20.45
N LEU A 33 4.91 0.97 -19.12
CA LEU A 33 5.18 2.21 -18.38
C LEU A 33 6.53 2.81 -18.77
N ARG A 34 7.53 1.95 -19.05
CA ARG A 34 8.86 2.34 -19.51
C ARG A 34 8.91 2.83 -20.96
N PHE A 35 8.08 2.27 -21.85
CA PHE A 35 8.13 2.58 -23.28
C PHE A 35 7.12 3.67 -23.70
N ASP A 36 5.92 3.66 -23.11
CA ASP A 36 4.82 4.53 -23.53
C ASP A 36 4.64 5.76 -22.62
N ASN A 37 5.25 5.77 -21.43
CA ASN A 37 5.03 6.76 -20.35
C ASN A 37 3.54 7.04 -20.06
N LYS A 38 2.65 6.08 -20.39
CA LYS A 38 1.19 6.22 -20.28
C LYS A 38 0.53 4.89 -19.95
N LEU A 39 -0.50 4.92 -19.12
CA LEU A 39 -1.40 3.79 -18.90
C LEU A 39 -2.57 3.87 -19.89
N PHE A 40 -2.91 2.76 -20.56
CA PHE A 40 -3.93 2.68 -21.61
C PHE A 40 -5.29 3.28 -21.21
N MET A 41 -5.64 3.28 -19.92
CA MET A 41 -7.02 3.58 -19.48
C MET A 41 -7.41 5.06 -19.54
N TYR A 42 -6.45 5.99 -19.59
CA TYR A 42 -6.74 7.43 -19.43
C TYR A 42 -6.27 8.28 -20.62
N GLU A 43 -5.90 7.65 -21.74
CA GLU A 43 -5.38 8.34 -22.94
C GLU A 43 -6.43 9.33 -23.52
N ASP A 44 -7.70 8.94 -23.54
CA ASP A 44 -8.80 9.78 -24.05
C ASP A 44 -9.14 10.96 -23.12
N LEU A 45 -9.12 10.73 -21.81
CA LEU A 45 -9.33 11.77 -20.79
C LEU A 45 -8.24 12.85 -20.86
N ASN A 46 -7.01 12.45 -21.17
CA ASN A 46 -5.85 13.32 -21.14
C ASN A 46 -5.79 14.28 -22.35
N SER A 47 -6.26 13.85 -23.52
CA SER A 47 -6.13 14.65 -24.75
C SER A 47 -7.01 15.91 -24.80
N ASN A 48 -8.21 15.88 -24.21
CA ASN A 48 -9.18 16.98 -24.34
C ASN A 48 -9.56 17.63 -23.00
N LEU A 49 -9.81 16.84 -21.95
CA LEU A 49 -10.30 17.35 -20.66
C LEU A 49 -9.19 17.97 -19.82
N LEU A 50 -7.99 17.37 -19.79
CA LEU A 50 -6.88 17.92 -18.99
C LEU A 50 -6.37 19.25 -19.53
N SER A 51 -6.50 19.53 -20.83
CA SER A 51 -6.11 20.84 -21.37
C SER A 51 -6.88 22.02 -20.77
N MET A 52 -8.10 21.77 -20.27
CA MET A 52 -8.92 22.78 -19.58
C MET A 52 -8.51 22.97 -18.11
N ILE A 53 -7.81 22.00 -17.53
CA ILE A 53 -7.41 22.00 -16.13
C ILE A 53 -5.96 22.47 -16.03
N THR A 54 -5.76 23.68 -15.52
CA THR A 54 -4.39 24.21 -15.35
C THR A 54 -3.60 23.38 -14.34
N ASN A 55 -2.29 23.21 -14.58
CA ASN A 55 -1.41 22.53 -13.62
C ASN A 55 -1.48 23.15 -12.22
N ASN A 56 -1.60 24.49 -12.13
CA ASN A 56 -1.76 25.18 -10.84
C ASN A 56 -3.03 24.74 -10.10
N PHE A 57 -4.13 24.54 -10.81
CA PHE A 57 -5.37 24.05 -10.21
C PHE A 57 -5.20 22.63 -9.67
N LEU A 58 -4.59 21.72 -10.45
CA LEU A 58 -4.29 20.35 -10.00
C LEU A 58 -3.39 20.37 -8.77
N MET A 59 -2.31 21.14 -8.81
CA MET A 59 -1.36 21.26 -7.70
C MET A 59 -2.05 21.74 -6.41
N ASN A 60 -2.92 22.75 -6.52
CA ASN A 60 -3.68 23.25 -5.38
C ASN A 60 -4.67 22.19 -4.85
N ALA A 61 -5.44 21.55 -5.73
CA ALA A 61 -6.40 20.52 -5.35
C ALA A 61 -5.73 19.33 -4.64
N PHE A 62 -4.61 18.85 -5.19
CA PHE A 62 -3.85 17.74 -4.58
C PHE A 62 -3.15 18.15 -3.28
N SER A 63 -2.66 19.38 -3.18
CA SER A 63 -2.11 19.92 -1.92
C SER A 63 -3.18 19.97 -0.83
N GLU A 64 -4.41 20.37 -1.17
CA GLU A 64 -5.54 20.39 -0.25
C GLU A 64 -5.96 18.96 0.16
N CYS A 65 -6.09 18.03 -0.80
CA CYS A 65 -6.37 16.61 -0.52
C CYS A 65 -5.31 16.00 0.41
N LYS A 66 -4.04 16.28 0.15
CA LYS A 66 -2.92 15.86 0.99
C LYS A 66 -3.04 16.43 2.40
N SER A 67 -3.23 17.74 2.53
CA SER A 67 -3.34 18.41 3.83
C SER A 67 -4.50 17.83 4.62
N HIS A 68 -5.65 17.63 3.98
CA HIS A 68 -6.82 16.99 4.59
C HIS A 68 -6.52 15.55 5.05
N LEU A 69 -5.81 14.74 4.26
CA LEU A 69 -5.41 13.40 4.69
C LEU A 69 -4.50 13.43 5.91
N LEU A 70 -3.53 14.35 5.95
CA LEU A 70 -2.63 14.51 7.09
C LEU A 70 -3.39 14.95 8.34
N ASP A 71 -4.16 16.02 8.24
CA ASP A 71 -4.96 16.54 9.36
C ASP A 71 -5.94 15.48 9.89
N THR A 72 -6.51 14.66 8.99
CA THR A 72 -7.43 13.58 9.39
C THR A 72 -6.74 12.52 10.23
N TYR A 73 -5.50 12.14 9.90
CA TYR A 73 -4.83 11.00 10.51
C TYR A 73 -3.81 11.36 11.59
N ASP A 74 -3.22 12.56 11.56
CA ASP A 74 -2.36 13.06 12.64
C ASP A 74 -3.14 13.35 13.92
N ASN A 75 -4.41 13.74 13.79
CA ASN A 75 -5.31 13.98 14.92
C ASN A 75 -6.04 12.71 15.40
N GLN A 76 -5.97 11.61 14.65
CA GLN A 76 -6.46 10.33 15.12
C GLN A 76 -5.43 9.71 16.06
N GLY A 77 -5.71 9.77 17.37
CA GLY A 77 -4.93 9.04 18.36
C GLY A 77 -4.78 7.55 17.98
N PRO A 78 -3.73 6.86 18.45
CA PRO A 78 -3.45 5.49 18.06
C PRO A 78 -4.69 4.62 18.24
N HIS A 79 -5.18 4.07 17.14
CA HIS A 79 -6.39 3.25 17.18
C HIS A 79 -6.14 2.05 18.10
N VAL A 80 -7.05 1.87 19.07
CA VAL A 80 -7.05 0.84 20.12
C VAL A 80 -6.51 -0.51 19.64
N VAL A 81 -5.46 -1.00 20.32
CA VAL A 81 -4.84 -2.33 20.21
C VAL A 81 -4.85 -2.90 18.78
N GLU A 82 -4.01 -2.33 17.91
CA GLU A 82 -3.67 -2.98 16.64
C GLU A 82 -3.08 -4.37 16.96
N LYS A 83 -3.81 -5.43 16.56
CA LYS A 83 -3.23 -6.77 16.52
C LYS A 83 -1.95 -6.71 15.70
N ASP A 84 -0.92 -7.45 16.10
CA ASP A 84 0.38 -7.48 15.39
C ASP A 84 0.22 -7.77 13.89
N SER A 85 -0.80 -8.54 13.57
CA SER A 85 -1.17 -8.94 12.24
C SER A 85 -1.65 -7.76 11.35
N TYR A 86 -2.26 -6.73 11.95
CA TYR A 86 -2.64 -5.49 11.26
C TYR A 86 -1.44 -4.58 10.99
N LYS A 87 -0.46 -4.58 11.91
CA LYS A 87 0.80 -3.84 11.74
C LYS A 87 1.54 -4.33 10.51
N VAL A 88 1.60 -5.66 10.32
CA VAL A 88 2.27 -6.27 9.16
C VAL A 88 1.68 -5.78 7.83
N PHE A 89 0.35 -5.68 7.72
CA PHE A 89 -0.29 -5.15 6.52
C PHE A 89 -0.03 -3.66 6.30
N LYS A 90 0.00 -2.87 7.38
CA LYS A 90 0.38 -1.45 7.31
C LYS A 90 1.80 -1.29 6.78
N TYR A 91 2.74 -2.09 7.28
CA TYR A 91 4.12 -2.07 6.80
C TYR A 91 4.20 -2.45 5.31
N ALA A 92 3.59 -3.56 4.92
CA ALA A 92 3.58 -3.99 3.51
C ALA A 92 2.99 -2.91 2.60
N LEU A 93 1.90 -2.26 2.99
CA LEU A 93 1.29 -1.19 2.20
C LEU A 93 2.16 0.07 2.17
N ALA A 94 2.80 0.45 3.28
CA ALA A 94 3.71 1.60 3.33
C ALA A 94 4.95 1.38 2.44
N ASP A 95 5.51 0.17 2.42
CA ASP A 95 6.59 -0.21 1.51
C ASP A 95 6.13 -0.10 0.05
N ILE A 96 4.94 -0.62 -0.27
CA ILE A 96 4.34 -0.46 -1.62
C ILE A 96 4.19 1.01 -2.00
N LEU A 97 3.68 1.86 -1.10
CA LEU A 97 3.55 3.30 -1.36
C LEU A 97 4.91 3.94 -1.66
N THR A 98 5.95 3.56 -0.91
CA THR A 98 7.31 4.08 -1.08
C THR A 98 7.85 3.72 -2.45
N SER A 99 7.87 2.42 -2.78
CA SER A 99 8.36 1.92 -4.06
C SER A 99 7.55 2.46 -5.25
N PHE A 100 6.22 2.56 -5.09
CA PHE A 100 5.33 3.11 -6.09
C PHE A 100 5.53 4.62 -6.28
N HIS A 101 5.79 5.37 -5.22
CA HIS A 101 6.12 6.79 -5.31
C HIS A 101 7.41 7.01 -6.13
N GLU A 102 8.45 6.22 -5.84
CA GLU A 102 9.78 6.34 -6.45
C GLU A 102 9.84 5.87 -7.90
N SER A 103 9.21 4.73 -8.22
CA SER A 103 9.43 4.04 -9.51
C SER A 103 8.15 3.69 -10.27
N ASN A 104 6.97 3.94 -9.70
CA ASN A 104 5.66 3.53 -10.23
C ASN A 104 5.43 2.01 -10.33
N HIS A 105 6.39 1.18 -9.90
CA HIS A 105 6.30 -0.28 -9.94
C HIS A 105 7.04 -0.91 -8.76
N LEU A 106 6.97 -2.24 -8.66
CA LEU A 106 7.77 -2.99 -7.71
C LEU A 106 8.88 -3.73 -8.43
N ASN A 107 10.11 -3.62 -7.94
CA ASN A 107 11.22 -4.42 -8.41
C ASN A 107 11.15 -5.84 -7.86
N LYS A 108 11.88 -6.76 -8.50
CA LYS A 108 11.85 -8.19 -8.15
C LYS A 108 12.15 -8.48 -6.67
N LYS A 109 13.05 -7.71 -6.05
CA LYS A 109 13.43 -7.88 -4.63
C LYS A 109 12.28 -7.45 -3.71
N GLU A 110 11.63 -6.33 -4.01
CA GLU A 110 10.47 -5.83 -3.26
C GLU A 110 9.30 -6.83 -3.35
N VAL A 111 8.99 -7.30 -4.55
CA VAL A 111 7.95 -8.32 -4.79
C VAL A 111 8.21 -9.57 -3.95
N GLN A 112 9.45 -10.08 -3.98
CA GLN A 112 9.80 -11.26 -3.20
C GLN A 112 9.62 -11.02 -1.69
N SER A 113 10.10 -9.89 -1.18
CA SER A 113 9.96 -9.52 0.24
C SER A 113 8.49 -9.42 0.66
N LEU A 114 7.68 -8.68 -0.09
CA LEU A 114 6.27 -8.44 0.21
C LEU A 114 5.42 -9.71 0.05
N MET A 115 5.74 -10.57 -0.93
CA MET A 115 5.08 -11.87 -1.09
C MET A 115 5.35 -12.82 0.07
N GLU A 116 6.58 -12.83 0.61
CA GLU A 116 6.87 -13.62 1.81
C GLU A 116 6.07 -13.12 3.02
N ILE A 117 5.91 -11.81 3.17
CA ILE A 117 5.04 -11.23 4.19
C ILE A 117 3.59 -11.72 4.05
N CYS A 118 3.03 -11.71 2.83
CA CYS A 118 1.68 -12.20 2.56
C CYS A 118 1.52 -13.70 2.88
N LYS A 119 2.53 -14.53 2.53
CA LYS A 119 2.51 -15.97 2.85
C LYS A 119 2.53 -16.24 4.36
N ILE A 120 3.34 -15.49 5.10
CA ILE A 120 3.41 -15.59 6.56
C ILE A 120 2.04 -15.23 7.16
N CYS A 121 1.44 -14.13 6.70
CA CYS A 121 0.11 -13.71 7.12
C CYS A 121 -0.94 -14.79 6.86
N SER A 122 -1.01 -15.33 5.64
CA SER A 122 -1.94 -16.43 5.29
C SER A 122 -1.84 -17.63 6.23
N ARG A 123 -0.63 -17.98 6.68
CA ARG A 123 -0.41 -19.10 7.62
C ARG A 123 -0.94 -18.81 9.03
N MET A 124 -0.88 -17.55 9.48
CA MET A 124 -1.37 -17.16 10.80
C MET A 124 -2.89 -17.26 10.90
N TYR A 125 -3.61 -17.04 9.80
CA TYR A 125 -5.08 -17.03 9.78
C TYR A 125 -5.71 -18.32 9.26
N SER A 126 -4.91 -19.22 8.68
CA SER A 126 -5.42 -20.53 8.27
C SER A 126 -5.95 -21.25 9.51
N PRO A 127 -7.22 -21.70 9.53
CA PRO A 127 -7.73 -22.53 10.60
C PRO A 127 -6.97 -23.84 10.55
N THR A 128 -5.87 -23.92 11.30
CA THR A 128 -5.17 -25.17 11.50
C THR A 128 -6.20 -26.10 12.15
N LYS A 129 -6.68 -27.09 11.38
CA LYS A 129 -7.38 -28.24 11.94
C LYS A 129 -6.51 -28.71 13.09
N ARG A 130 -6.92 -28.46 14.34
CA ARG A 130 -6.28 -29.02 15.52
C ARG A 130 -6.37 -30.53 15.35
N LYS A 131 -5.37 -31.14 14.72
CA LYS A 131 -5.11 -32.55 14.94
C LYS A 131 -4.72 -32.61 16.41
N ASN A 132 -5.61 -33.21 17.21
CA ASN A 132 -5.34 -33.61 18.59
C ASN A 132 -4.20 -34.62 18.56
N SER A 133 -2.97 -34.15 18.42
CA SER A 133 -1.77 -34.92 18.67
C SER A 133 -1.15 -34.35 19.94
N ASN A 134 -1.35 -35.10 21.02
CA ASN A 134 -0.86 -34.90 22.37
C ASN A 134 0.68 -35.01 22.42
N SER A 135 1.39 -34.12 21.71
CA SER A 135 2.85 -34.05 21.78
C SER A 135 3.26 -32.64 22.20
N GLY A 136 3.63 -32.51 23.46
CA GLY A 136 4.06 -31.27 24.11
C GLY A 136 5.42 -30.79 23.61
N TYR A 137 5.43 -30.22 22.40
CA TYR A 137 6.52 -29.37 21.93
C TYR A 137 5.96 -27.97 21.73
N GLY A 138 6.58 -27.01 22.42
CA GLY A 138 6.19 -25.60 22.41
C GLY A 138 6.06 -25.10 20.98
N ARG A 139 4.93 -24.46 20.67
CA ARG A 139 4.84 -23.63 19.47
C ARG A 139 5.82 -22.49 19.68
N ASP A 140 6.97 -22.58 19.02
CA ASP A 140 7.78 -21.41 18.73
C ASP A 140 6.90 -20.47 17.91
N SER A 141 6.29 -19.53 18.62
CA SER A 141 5.72 -18.35 18.00
C SER A 141 6.86 -17.73 17.22
N ILE A 142 6.78 -17.76 15.89
CA ILE A 142 7.68 -17.03 15.02
C ILE A 142 7.37 -15.55 15.28
N CYS A 143 7.96 -15.03 16.35
CA CYS A 143 7.98 -13.63 16.70
C CYS A 143 8.96 -13.02 15.72
N ILE A 144 8.47 -12.64 14.55
CA ILE A 144 9.26 -11.85 13.61
C ILE A 144 9.53 -10.55 14.35
N SER A 145 10.75 -10.37 14.85
CA SER A 145 11.19 -9.11 15.45
C SER A 145 11.27 -8.08 14.32
N TYR A 146 10.20 -7.33 14.14
CA TYR A 146 10.10 -6.21 13.20
C TYR A 146 10.90 -4.97 13.67
N GLU A 147 11.78 -5.13 14.67
CA GLU A 147 12.61 -4.07 15.25
C GLU A 147 13.65 -3.50 14.29
N SER A 148 13.89 -4.14 13.13
CA SER A 148 14.82 -3.67 12.10
C SER A 148 14.16 -3.04 10.87
N LEU A 149 12.83 -2.92 10.82
CA LEU A 149 12.20 -2.23 9.69
C LEU A 149 12.49 -0.72 9.79
N PRO A 150 12.86 -0.05 8.67
CA PRO A 150 13.14 1.37 8.69
C PRO A 150 11.95 2.13 9.27
N SER A 151 12.24 3.15 10.07
CA SER A 151 11.24 4.07 10.60
C SER A 151 10.69 4.92 9.45
N HIS A 152 9.85 4.34 8.59
CA HIS A 152 9.14 5.06 7.55
C HIS A 152 8.23 6.11 8.21
N ALA A 153 7.84 7.17 7.50
CA ALA A 153 7.00 8.25 8.05
C ALA A 153 5.53 7.84 8.32
N PHE A 154 5.16 6.59 8.06
CA PHE A 154 3.79 6.08 8.10
C PHE A 154 3.32 5.31 9.37
N PRO A 155 4.07 5.11 10.47
CA PRO A 155 3.71 4.15 11.51
C PRO A 155 2.40 4.52 12.22
N LYS A 156 2.05 5.81 12.23
CA LYS A 156 0.83 6.32 12.84
C LYS A 156 -0.40 6.24 11.95
N MET A 157 -0.22 6.16 10.63
CA MET A 157 -1.35 6.21 9.71
C MET A 157 -2.09 4.86 9.70
N PRO A 158 -3.43 4.85 9.84
CA PRO A 158 -4.18 3.61 9.72
C PRO A 158 -4.10 3.07 8.29
N LEU A 159 -4.34 1.76 8.11
CA LEU A 159 -4.32 1.11 6.80
C LEU A 159 -5.22 1.83 5.77
N GLN A 160 -6.39 2.29 6.20
CA GLN A 160 -7.29 3.09 5.36
C GLN A 160 -6.64 4.40 4.89
N GLY A 161 -5.84 5.05 5.73
CA GLY A 161 -5.09 6.25 5.35
C GLY A 161 -4.05 5.95 4.28
N LEU A 162 -3.31 4.86 4.44
CA LEU A 162 -2.35 4.39 3.42
C LEU A 162 -3.03 4.08 2.09
N LEU A 163 -4.20 3.43 2.10
CA LEU A 163 -4.98 3.19 0.87
C LEU A 163 -5.44 4.49 0.20
N LYS A 164 -5.91 5.47 0.97
CA LYS A 164 -6.27 6.79 0.42
C LYS A 164 -5.06 7.50 -0.18
N TRP A 165 -3.90 7.37 0.43
CA TRP A 165 -2.66 7.90 -0.11
C TRP A 165 -2.22 7.20 -1.39
N PHE A 166 -2.34 5.88 -1.45
CA PHE A 166 -2.09 5.13 -2.68
C PHE A 166 -3.01 5.61 -3.82
N MET A 167 -4.31 5.76 -3.55
CA MET A 167 -5.25 6.29 -4.54
C MET A 167 -4.86 7.69 -5.01
N LEU A 168 -4.54 8.60 -4.08
CA LEU A 168 -4.10 9.96 -4.42
C LEU A 168 -2.84 9.95 -5.31
N LEU A 169 -1.83 9.14 -4.96
CA LEU A 169 -0.61 8.99 -5.77
C LEU A 169 -0.92 8.43 -7.15
N PHE A 170 -1.80 7.44 -7.23
CA PHE A 170 -2.22 6.84 -8.50
C PHE A 170 -2.93 7.87 -9.39
N GLU A 171 -3.87 8.63 -8.83
CA GLU A 171 -4.61 9.67 -9.56
C GLU A 171 -3.64 10.74 -10.10
N ILE A 172 -2.71 11.21 -9.27
CA ILE A 172 -1.69 12.19 -9.68
C ILE A 172 -0.85 11.63 -10.84
N LYS A 173 -0.30 10.42 -10.70
CA LYS A 173 0.64 9.85 -11.67
C LYS A 173 -0.03 9.44 -12.99
N PHE A 174 -1.25 8.92 -12.94
CA PHE A 174 -1.85 8.23 -14.10
C PHE A 174 -3.10 8.91 -14.66
N ILE A 175 -3.86 9.64 -13.85
CA ILE A 175 -5.09 10.30 -14.32
C ILE A 175 -4.79 11.75 -14.71
N PHE A 176 -4.10 12.49 -13.84
CA PHE A 176 -4.01 13.95 -13.97
C PHE A 176 -2.63 14.46 -14.41
N GLY A 177 -1.55 13.75 -14.10
CA GLY A 177 -0.20 14.30 -14.24
C GLY A 177 0.64 13.76 -15.39
N GLY A 178 0.32 12.61 -15.98
CA GLY A 178 1.32 11.90 -16.78
C GLY A 178 2.53 11.50 -15.92
N VAL A 179 3.36 10.60 -16.43
CA VAL A 179 4.39 9.91 -15.62
C VAL A 179 5.48 10.84 -15.05
N ASP A 180 5.61 12.08 -15.57
CA ASP A 180 6.71 13.00 -15.28
C ASP A 180 6.40 14.11 -14.25
N ILE A 181 5.17 14.23 -13.74
CA ILE A 181 4.90 15.18 -12.66
C ILE A 181 5.47 14.62 -11.35
N ASN A 182 6.74 14.95 -11.12
CA ASN A 182 7.29 14.95 -9.77
C ASN A 182 6.57 16.05 -9.02
N PHE A 183 5.90 15.68 -7.93
CA PHE A 183 5.24 16.61 -7.04
C PHE A 183 6.28 17.10 -6.02
N PRO A 184 6.96 18.24 -6.23
CA PRO A 184 7.93 18.74 -5.28
C PRO A 184 7.23 18.99 -3.94
N GLY A 185 7.78 18.45 -2.85
CA GLY A 185 7.21 18.61 -1.53
C GLY A 185 6.41 17.41 -1.01
N ILE A 186 6.46 16.24 -1.64
CA ILE A 186 6.22 14.97 -0.92
C ILE A 186 7.47 14.65 -0.07
N GLY A 187 7.86 15.58 0.82
CA GLY A 187 8.88 15.35 1.86
C GLY A 187 8.37 14.42 2.97
N PHE A 188 7.57 13.43 2.60
CA PHE A 188 7.09 12.36 3.47
C PHE A 188 8.07 11.18 3.50
N PHE A 189 8.94 11.07 2.49
CA PHE A 189 9.94 10.01 2.39
C PHE A 189 11.38 10.51 2.65
N ASP A 190 11.54 11.82 2.85
CA ASP A 190 12.82 12.48 3.21
C ASP A 190 13.01 12.62 4.72
#